data_AF-A0A7J3F1W5-F1
#
_entry.id   AF-A0A7J3F1W5-F1
#
_cell.length_a   1.000
_cell.length_b   1.000
_cell.length_c   1.000
_cell.angle_alpha   90.00
_cell.angle_beta   90.00
_cell.angle_gamma   90.00
#
_symmetry.space_group_name_H-M   'P 1'
#
loop_
_entity.id
_entity.type
_entity.pdbx_description
1 polymer ?
#
loop_
_entity_poly.entity_id
_entity_poly.type
_entity_poly.pdbx_seq_one_letter_code
_entity_poly.pdbx_strand_id
1 'polypeptide(L)'
;MRRILRNNGGQIILALAIVMSIVILSVAFSIYQMNAGRQLLKYEPVKEIVLAATSDFDRTLTVALRDASLEFDETYDENNASIKGESVLQKWMRSAVMAFSHLGAKMEIVERKFKFSWNTPIGFSFTYADFSMDLEAYGFRGWIGRSDKVVVLRIFNGTVRKTGDNSVTLIFSIIDDGKPVPNLIPGLLNVYVWNRNQSKWDPAEIVNMKYLGGGNYSLAFSSTVNEYELGVKLRAVTPKDGIIVSACYIRGINSNEVDWGTLYLSVGEEDPNQEYLLPYSLVSFKTRQATWVISKQKHTYREIASPPIP
;
A
#
# COMPACT_ATOMS: atom_id res chain seq x y z
N MET A 1 81.09 -45.52 -6.37
CA MET A 1 80.48 -44.27 -5.85
C MET A 1 79.91 -43.47 -7.02
N ARG A 2 78.58 -43.47 -7.23
CA ARG A 2 77.93 -42.62 -8.24
C ARG A 2 77.47 -41.31 -7.59
N ARG A 3 78.04 -40.17 -7.99
CA ARG A 3 77.60 -38.83 -7.57
C ARG A 3 76.29 -38.50 -8.27
N ILE A 4 75.22 -38.34 -7.50
CA ILE A 4 73.96 -37.73 -7.97
C ILE A 4 74.23 -36.23 -8.12
N LEU A 5 74.37 -35.75 -9.35
CA LEU A 5 74.39 -34.32 -9.66
C LEU A 5 72.97 -33.78 -9.42
N ARG A 6 72.83 -33.01 -8.34
CA ARG A 6 71.58 -32.41 -7.89
C ARG A 6 71.21 -31.26 -8.84
N ASN A 7 70.12 -31.42 -9.59
CA ASN A 7 69.68 -30.46 -10.61
C ASN A 7 68.86 -29.32 -9.96
N ASN A 8 69.56 -28.33 -9.41
CA ASN A 8 68.96 -27.23 -8.63
C ASN A 8 68.10 -26.25 -9.46
N GLY A 9 68.21 -26.26 -10.80
CA GLY A 9 67.46 -25.36 -11.67
C GLY A 9 65.95 -25.63 -11.71
N GLY A 10 65.55 -26.91 -11.68
CA GLY A 10 64.12 -27.28 -11.70
C GLY A 10 63.37 -26.94 -10.40
N GLN A 11 64.06 -27.00 -9.26
CA GLN A 11 63.49 -26.63 -7.96
C GLN A 11 63.26 -25.12 -7.84
N ILE A 12 64.14 -24.30 -8.43
CA ILE A 12 63.98 -22.83 -8.46
C ILE A 12 62.79 -22.45 -9.33
N ILE A 13 62.62 -23.09 -10.49
CA ILE A 13 61.47 -22.85 -11.37
C ILE A 13 60.15 -23.23 -10.69
N LEU A 14 60.12 -24.37 -9.98
CA LEU A 14 58.95 -24.79 -9.22
C LEU A 14 58.61 -23.81 -8.08
N ALA A 15 59.62 -23.36 -7.33
CA ALA A 15 59.44 -22.38 -6.26
C ALA A 15 58.91 -21.04 -6.81
N LEU A 16 59.46 -20.58 -7.94
CA LEU A 16 59.00 -19.37 -8.61
C LEU A 16 57.54 -19.49 -9.08
N ALA A 17 57.16 -20.64 -9.64
CA ALA A 17 55.79 -20.90 -10.08
C ALA A 17 54.80 -20.87 -8.91
N ILE A 18 55.15 -21.48 -7.77
CA ILE A 18 54.30 -21.47 -6.56
C ILE A 18 54.13 -20.05 -6.02
N VAL A 19 55.21 -19.28 -5.94
CA VAL A 19 55.16 -17.88 -5.49
C VAL A 19 54.28 -17.04 -6.43
N MET A 20 54.43 -17.20 -7.74
CA MET A 20 53.59 -16.52 -8.73
C MET A 20 52.11 -16.92 -8.59
N SER A 21 51.80 -18.20 -8.37
CA SER A 21 50.42 -18.66 -8.13
C SER A 21 49.82 -18.04 -6.86
N ILE A 22 50.60 -17.93 -5.78
CA ILE A 22 50.14 -17.32 -4.53
C ILE A 22 49.87 -15.82 -4.74
N VAL A 23 50.74 -15.11 -5.45
CA VAL A 23 50.55 -13.68 -5.76
C VAL A 23 49.31 -13.47 -6.62
N ILE A 24 49.11 -14.27 -7.66
CA ILE A 24 47.92 -14.19 -8.52
C ILE A 24 46.65 -14.45 -7.71
N LEU A 25 46.64 -15.48 -6.85
CA LEU A 25 45.50 -15.79 -6.00
C LEU A 25 45.21 -14.68 -4.98
N SER A 26 46.25 -14.08 -4.40
CA SER A 26 46.13 -12.96 -3.47
C SER A 26 45.54 -11.71 -4.15
N VAL A 27 45.98 -11.40 -5.37
CA VAL A 27 45.43 -10.29 -6.15
C VAL A 27 43.99 -10.56 -6.55
N ALA A 28 43.68 -11.77 -7.01
CA ALA A 28 42.31 -12.18 -7.36
C ALA A 28 41.37 -12.09 -6.15
N PHE A 29 41.83 -12.56 -4.98
CA PHE A 29 41.06 -12.47 -3.73
C PHE A 29 40.85 -11.03 -3.27
N SER A 30 41.87 -10.16 -3.40
CA SER A 30 41.75 -8.74 -3.10
C SER A 30 40.76 -8.03 -4.03
N ILE A 31 40.81 -8.31 -5.33
CA ILE A 31 39.85 -7.77 -6.32
C ILE A 31 38.44 -8.25 -5.98
N TYR A 32 38.28 -9.52 -5.60
CA TYR A 32 36.99 -10.07 -5.18
C TYR A 32 36.45 -9.36 -3.94
N GLN A 33 37.25 -9.19 -2.88
CA GLN A 33 36.83 -8.48 -1.67
C GLN A 33 36.50 -7.01 -1.94
N MET A 34 37.30 -6.32 -2.76
CA MET A 34 37.02 -4.93 -3.14
C MET A 34 35.72 -4.80 -3.93
N ASN A 35 35.42 -5.74 -4.83
CA ASN A 35 34.17 -5.76 -5.57
C ASN A 35 32.97 -6.10 -4.67
N ALA A 36 33.10 -7.09 -3.79
CA ALA A 36 32.08 -7.44 -2.81
C ALA A 36 31.78 -6.26 -1.87
N GLY A 37 32.82 -5.59 -1.35
CA GLY A 37 32.69 -4.40 -0.51
C GLY A 37 32.03 -3.23 -1.26
N ARG A 38 32.40 -2.99 -2.52
CA ARG A 38 31.75 -1.96 -3.35
C ARG A 38 30.28 -2.25 -3.61
N GLN A 39 29.90 -3.52 -3.78
CA GLN A 39 28.49 -3.90 -3.95
C GLN A 39 27.71 -3.69 -2.66
N LEU A 40 28.29 -4.06 -1.52
CA LEU A 40 27.66 -3.88 -0.20
C LEU A 40 27.44 -2.40 0.13
N LEU A 41 28.45 -1.55 -0.10
CA LEU A 41 28.35 -0.09 0.11
C LEU A 41 27.34 0.61 -0.82
N LYS A 42 27.02 0.03 -1.98
CA LYS A 42 25.95 0.54 -2.86
C LYS A 42 24.58 0.01 -2.46
N TYR A 43 24.51 -1.22 -1.98
CA TYR A 43 23.26 -1.89 -1.63
C TYR A 43 22.59 -1.27 -0.41
N GLU A 44 23.35 -1.01 0.66
CA GLU A 44 22.79 -0.55 1.93
C GLU A 44 22.12 0.83 1.82
N PRO A 45 22.74 1.87 1.22
CA PRO A 45 22.07 3.16 1.01
C PRO A 45 20.83 3.06 0.11
N VAL A 46 20.90 2.28 -0.98
CA VAL A 46 19.75 2.09 -1.89
C VAL A 46 18.58 1.45 -1.16
N LYS A 47 18.85 0.40 -0.38
CA LYS A 47 17.83 -0.28 0.40
C LYS A 47 17.16 0.70 1.38
N GLU A 48 17.94 1.50 2.10
CA GLU A 48 17.40 2.48 3.04
C GLU A 48 16.53 3.53 2.35
N ILE A 49 16.99 4.08 1.23
CA ILE A 49 16.25 5.08 0.45
C ILE A 49 14.92 4.51 -0.05
N VAL A 50 14.95 3.32 -0.64
CA VAL A 50 13.76 2.66 -1.20
C VAL A 50 12.76 2.31 -0.10
N LEU A 51 13.23 1.81 1.05
CA LEU A 51 12.36 1.51 2.19
C LEU A 51 11.77 2.78 2.80
N ALA A 52 12.55 3.86 2.89
CA ALA A 52 12.08 5.15 3.35
C ALA A 52 11.01 5.72 2.41
N ALA A 53 11.27 5.73 1.09
CA ALA A 53 10.31 6.18 0.09
C ALA A 53 9.01 5.35 0.13
N THR A 54 9.13 4.02 0.27
CA THR A 54 7.97 3.12 0.36
C THR A 54 7.17 3.37 1.64
N SER A 55 7.84 3.52 2.79
CA SER A 55 7.17 3.81 4.05
C SER A 55 6.49 5.18 4.06
N ASP A 56 7.07 6.16 3.37
CA ASP A 56 6.50 7.50 3.23
C ASP A 56 5.31 7.50 2.25
N PHE A 57 5.40 6.68 1.20
CA PHE A 57 4.31 6.42 0.27
C PHE A 57 3.10 5.80 0.97
N ASP A 58 3.28 4.78 1.82
CA ASP A 58 2.18 4.16 2.60
C ASP A 58 1.42 5.22 3.45
N ARG A 59 2.17 6.13 4.08
CA ARG A 59 1.60 7.22 4.87
C ARG A 59 0.86 8.23 3.99
N THR A 60 1.44 8.56 2.84
CA THR A 60 0.84 9.48 1.88
C THR A 60 -0.45 8.90 1.30
N LEU A 61 -0.48 7.60 1.00
CA LEU A 61 -1.67 6.93 0.49
C LEU A 61 -2.80 6.95 1.52
N THR A 62 -2.48 6.79 2.80
CA THR A 62 -3.44 6.97 3.90
C THR A 62 -4.02 8.39 3.92
N VAL A 63 -3.18 9.41 3.77
CA VAL A 63 -3.61 10.82 3.69
C VAL A 63 -4.44 11.07 2.42
N ALA A 64 -4.07 10.46 1.30
CA ALA A 64 -4.81 10.56 0.04
C ALA A 64 -6.22 9.96 0.17
N LEU A 65 -6.35 8.80 0.81
CA LEU A 65 -7.67 8.20 1.07
C LEU A 65 -8.51 9.05 2.02
N ARG A 66 -7.90 9.62 3.06
CA ARG A 66 -8.57 10.54 3.99
C ARG A 66 -9.19 11.71 3.22
N ASP A 67 -8.39 12.42 2.45
CA ASP A 67 -8.83 13.61 1.70
C ASP A 67 -9.85 13.25 0.62
N ALA A 68 -9.68 12.12 -0.06
CA ALA A 68 -10.64 11.60 -1.03
C ALA A 68 -11.97 11.20 -0.37
N SER A 69 -11.93 10.54 0.80
CA SER A 69 -13.14 10.15 1.54
C SER A 69 -13.92 11.35 2.04
N LEU A 70 -13.24 12.44 2.41
CA LEU A 70 -13.87 13.69 2.79
C LEU A 70 -14.58 14.34 1.60
N GLU A 71 -13.91 14.42 0.46
CA GLU A 71 -14.52 14.95 -0.77
C GLU A 71 -15.72 14.10 -1.22
N PHE A 72 -15.64 12.78 -1.08
CA PHE A 72 -16.75 11.89 -1.38
C PHE A 72 -17.94 12.09 -0.42
N ASP A 73 -17.68 12.37 0.85
CA ASP A 73 -18.73 12.67 1.83
C ASP A 73 -19.50 13.95 1.50
N GLU A 74 -18.81 14.96 0.99
CA GLU A 74 -19.38 16.25 0.62
C GLU A 74 -20.13 16.20 -0.73
N THR A 75 -19.59 15.48 -1.70
CA THR A 75 -20.06 15.54 -3.10
C THR A 75 -20.82 14.30 -3.56
N TYR A 76 -20.61 13.15 -2.92
CA TYR A 76 -21.01 11.82 -3.40
C TYR A 76 -20.52 11.50 -4.84
N ASP A 77 -19.46 12.18 -5.30
CA ASP A 77 -18.87 11.98 -6.62
C ASP A 77 -17.50 11.32 -6.50
N GLU A 78 -17.43 10.06 -6.95
CA GLU A 78 -16.20 9.25 -6.94
C GLU A 78 -15.09 9.87 -7.80
N ASN A 79 -15.43 10.60 -8.87
CA ASN A 79 -14.43 11.23 -9.73
C ASN A 79 -13.76 12.41 -9.02
N ASN A 80 -14.54 13.29 -8.38
CA ASN A 80 -14.01 14.42 -7.62
C ASN A 80 -13.16 13.92 -6.44
N ALA A 81 -13.65 12.91 -5.72
CA ALA A 81 -12.90 12.26 -4.65
C ALA A 81 -11.56 11.69 -5.14
N SER A 82 -11.56 10.99 -6.28
CA SER A 82 -10.35 10.45 -6.89
C SER A 82 -9.36 11.56 -7.26
N ILE A 83 -9.82 12.64 -7.90
CA ILE A 83 -8.99 13.81 -8.24
C ILE A 83 -8.34 14.41 -6.98
N LYS A 84 -9.09 14.49 -5.88
CA LYS A 84 -8.59 15.00 -4.60
C LYS A 84 -7.47 14.13 -4.05
N GLY A 85 -7.67 12.81 -3.99
CA GLY A 85 -6.65 11.85 -3.55
C GLY A 85 -5.41 11.84 -4.46
N GLU A 86 -5.61 11.87 -5.78
CA GLU A 86 -4.52 11.94 -6.76
C GLU A 86 -3.65 13.18 -6.59
N SER A 87 -4.26 14.33 -6.26
CA SER A 87 -3.51 15.56 -6.03
C SER A 87 -2.51 15.43 -4.88
N VAL A 88 -2.82 14.63 -3.84
CA VAL A 88 -1.93 14.34 -2.72
C VAL A 88 -0.77 13.46 -3.18
N LEU A 89 -1.06 12.38 -3.91
CA LEU A 89 -0.03 11.48 -4.44
C LEU A 89 0.94 12.21 -5.38
N GLN A 90 0.43 13.09 -6.24
CA GLN A 90 1.24 13.89 -7.16
C GLN A 90 2.15 14.89 -6.43
N LYS A 91 1.67 15.51 -5.33
CA LYS A 91 2.50 16.37 -4.48
C LYS A 91 3.64 15.58 -3.85
N TRP A 92 3.33 14.42 -3.28
CA TRP A 92 4.34 13.53 -2.70
C TRP A 92 5.39 13.12 -3.73
N MET A 93 4.99 12.67 -4.92
CA MET A 93 5.93 12.25 -5.97
C MET A 93 6.89 13.38 -6.34
N ARG A 94 6.38 14.62 -6.52
CA ARG A 94 7.22 15.79 -6.81
C ARG A 94 8.20 16.08 -5.68
N SER A 95 7.74 16.02 -4.43
CA SER A 95 8.59 16.21 -3.25
C SER A 95 9.66 15.12 -3.13
N ALA A 96 9.31 13.85 -3.37
CA ALA A 96 10.21 12.72 -3.30
C ALA A 96 11.29 12.79 -4.40
N VAL A 97 10.89 13.07 -5.66
CA VAL A 97 11.84 13.28 -6.77
C VAL A 97 12.80 14.42 -6.45
N MET A 98 12.32 15.52 -5.87
CA MET A 98 13.17 16.64 -5.47
C MET A 98 14.16 16.24 -4.36
N ALA A 99 13.70 15.54 -3.32
CA ALA A 99 14.52 15.09 -2.20
C ALA A 99 15.66 14.16 -2.65
N PHE A 100 15.39 13.28 -3.62
CA PHE A 100 16.36 12.32 -4.15
C PHE A 100 17.00 12.75 -5.47
N SER A 101 16.86 14.02 -5.87
CA SER A 101 17.39 14.55 -7.14
C SER A 101 18.90 14.40 -7.28
N HIS A 102 19.65 14.57 -6.19
CA HIS A 102 21.11 14.38 -6.15
C HIS A 102 21.57 12.95 -6.47
N LEU A 103 20.65 11.98 -6.43
CA LEU A 103 20.90 10.57 -6.75
C LEU A 103 20.43 10.19 -8.17
N GLY A 104 19.94 11.16 -8.94
CA GLY A 104 19.29 10.92 -10.22
C GLY A 104 18.02 10.07 -10.06
N ALA A 105 17.23 10.36 -9.01
CA ALA A 105 15.99 9.63 -8.78
C ALA A 105 14.94 9.93 -9.85
N LYS A 106 14.33 8.87 -10.36
CA LYS A 106 13.15 8.93 -11.21
C LYS A 106 12.03 8.17 -10.53
N MET A 107 10.87 8.78 -10.42
CA MET A 107 9.69 8.17 -9.83
C MET A 107 8.47 8.49 -10.67
N GLU A 108 7.54 7.55 -10.70
CA GLU A 108 6.26 7.69 -11.38
C GLU A 108 5.19 6.93 -10.59
N ILE A 109 3.97 7.44 -10.58
CA ILE A 109 2.80 6.69 -10.08
C ILE A 109 2.22 5.95 -11.27
N VAL A 110 2.31 4.62 -11.25
CA VAL A 110 1.99 3.73 -12.38
C VAL A 110 0.49 3.44 -12.42
N GLU A 111 -0.05 2.98 -11.29
CA GLU A 111 -1.45 2.63 -11.15
C GLU A 111 -2.01 3.28 -9.90
N ARG A 112 -3.29 3.66 -9.93
CA ARG A 112 -4.00 4.18 -8.77
C ARG A 112 -5.49 3.98 -8.89
N LYS A 113 -6.14 3.70 -7.77
CA LYS A 113 -7.58 3.50 -7.69
C LYS A 113 -8.09 4.03 -6.37
N PHE A 114 -9.21 4.75 -6.41
CA PHE A 114 -9.99 5.11 -5.24
C PHE A 114 -11.39 4.51 -5.43
N LYS A 115 -11.96 3.95 -4.37
CA LYS A 115 -13.29 3.35 -4.43
C LYS A 115 -14.04 3.57 -3.13
N PHE A 116 -15.31 3.96 -3.27
CA PHE A 116 -16.21 4.18 -2.15
C PHE A 116 -17.51 3.41 -2.39
N SER A 117 -17.93 2.61 -1.41
CA SER A 117 -19.22 1.94 -1.43
C SER A 117 -19.88 2.19 -0.09
N TRP A 118 -20.79 3.16 -0.01
CA TRP A 118 -21.34 3.64 1.27
C TRP A 118 -22.84 3.38 1.46
N ASN A 119 -23.48 2.81 0.45
CA ASN A 119 -24.94 2.61 0.37
C ASN A 119 -25.35 1.15 0.56
N THR A 120 -24.55 0.39 1.29
CA THR A 120 -24.76 -1.03 1.60
C THR A 120 -24.58 -1.27 3.10
N PRO A 121 -25.06 -2.41 3.63
CA PRO A 121 -24.81 -2.76 5.03
C PRO A 121 -23.34 -2.95 5.39
N ILE A 122 -22.50 -3.20 4.37
CA ILE A 122 -21.05 -3.30 4.47
C ILE A 122 -20.46 -2.20 3.59
N GLY A 123 -20.22 -1.05 4.20
CA GLY A 123 -19.63 0.08 3.54
C GLY A 123 -18.11 0.08 3.61
N PHE A 124 -17.43 0.61 2.59
CA PHE A 124 -15.98 0.74 2.60
C PHE A 124 -15.47 1.99 1.87
N SER A 125 -14.28 2.40 2.28
CA SER A 125 -13.43 3.38 1.60
C SER A 125 -12.09 2.71 1.32
N PHE A 126 -11.69 2.68 0.06
CA PHE A 126 -10.54 1.93 -0.42
C PHE A 126 -9.67 2.78 -1.35
N THR A 127 -8.36 2.60 -1.22
CA THR A 127 -7.42 3.04 -2.26
C THR A 127 -6.28 2.05 -2.44
N TYR A 128 -5.70 2.10 -3.62
CA TYR A 128 -4.52 1.35 -4.00
C TYR A 128 -3.69 2.20 -4.95
N ALA A 129 -2.37 2.13 -4.84
CA ALA A 129 -1.47 2.72 -5.80
C ALA A 129 -0.13 1.99 -5.88
N ASP A 130 0.43 2.01 -7.08
CA ASP A 130 1.78 1.55 -7.39
C ASP A 130 2.65 2.75 -7.78
N PHE A 131 3.88 2.79 -7.29
CA PHE A 131 4.90 3.74 -7.76
C PHE A 131 6.15 3.01 -8.23
N SER A 132 6.75 3.51 -9.31
CA SER A 132 8.05 3.05 -9.79
C SER A 132 9.16 3.96 -9.25
N MET A 133 10.35 3.39 -9.06
CA MET A 133 11.53 4.14 -8.64
C MET A 133 12.82 3.60 -9.26
N ASP A 134 13.60 4.52 -9.82
CA ASP A 134 14.97 4.30 -10.26
C ASP A 134 15.93 5.26 -9.53
N LEU A 135 17.15 4.81 -9.25
CA LEU A 135 18.25 5.60 -8.69
C LEU A 135 19.50 5.47 -9.55
N GLU A 136 19.73 6.47 -10.41
CA GLU A 136 20.81 6.43 -11.39
C GLU A 136 22.21 6.41 -10.78
N ALA A 137 22.44 7.17 -9.70
CA ALA A 137 23.73 7.24 -9.02
C ALA A 137 24.22 5.86 -8.54
N TYR A 138 23.29 4.94 -8.28
CA TYR A 138 23.59 3.58 -7.83
C TYR A 138 23.39 2.51 -8.91
N GLY A 139 22.89 2.88 -10.10
CA GLY A 139 22.51 1.94 -11.15
C GLY A 139 21.34 1.04 -10.77
N PHE A 140 20.52 1.44 -9.80
CA PHE A 140 19.35 0.70 -9.33
C PHE A 140 18.12 1.10 -10.14
N ARG A 141 17.39 0.12 -10.67
CA ARG A 141 16.24 0.36 -11.55
C ARG A 141 15.14 -0.66 -11.35
N GLY A 142 13.93 -0.28 -11.73
CA GLY A 142 12.76 -1.15 -11.80
C GLY A 142 12.18 -1.51 -10.45
N TRP A 143 12.37 -0.68 -9.41
CA TRP A 143 11.62 -0.87 -8.18
C TRP A 143 10.16 -0.51 -8.40
N ILE A 144 9.26 -1.37 -7.94
CA ILE A 144 7.84 -1.08 -7.86
C ILE A 144 7.42 -1.20 -6.40
N GLY A 145 7.00 -0.08 -5.82
CA GLY A 145 6.40 -0.02 -4.50
C GLY A 145 4.89 -0.05 -4.64
N ARG A 146 4.26 -1.02 -3.96
CA ARG A 146 2.81 -1.22 -3.94
C ARG A 146 2.26 -0.94 -2.56
N SER A 147 1.16 -0.19 -2.50
CA SER A 147 0.47 0.13 -1.26
C SER A 147 -1.04 0.14 -1.45
N ASP A 148 -1.75 -0.31 -0.43
CA ASP A 148 -3.21 -0.33 -0.35
C ASP A 148 -3.67 0.13 1.04
N LYS A 149 -4.86 0.72 1.09
CA LYS A 149 -5.47 1.21 2.33
C LYS A 149 -6.97 0.99 2.27
N VAL A 150 -7.54 0.38 3.30
CA VAL A 150 -8.96 0.05 3.35
C VAL A 150 -9.57 0.26 4.73
N VAL A 151 -10.72 0.92 4.76
CA VAL A 151 -11.57 1.04 5.95
C VAL A 151 -12.93 0.47 5.64
N VAL A 152 -13.41 -0.43 6.50
CA VAL A 152 -14.70 -1.12 6.35
C VAL A 152 -15.57 -0.83 7.56
N LEU A 153 -16.83 -0.46 7.31
CA LEU A 153 -17.89 -0.30 8.29
C LEU A 153 -19.02 -1.28 7.98
N ARG A 154 -19.40 -2.10 8.95
CA ARG A 154 -20.47 -3.09 8.79
C ARG A 154 -21.53 -2.89 9.84
N ILE A 155 -22.78 -2.82 9.41
CA ILE A 155 -23.95 -2.90 10.28
C ILE A 155 -24.41 -4.37 10.32
N PHE A 156 -24.61 -4.93 11.50
CA PHE A 156 -25.15 -6.29 11.63
C PHE A 156 -26.67 -6.24 11.56
N ASN A 157 -27.22 -6.45 10.37
CA ASN A 157 -28.65 -6.32 10.05
C ASN A 157 -29.58 -7.00 11.07
N GLY A 158 -29.25 -8.22 11.51
CA GLY A 158 -30.03 -8.98 12.50
C GLY A 158 -30.06 -8.40 13.91
N THR A 159 -29.26 -7.36 14.18
CA THR A 159 -29.18 -6.71 15.49
C THR A 159 -29.94 -5.39 15.57
N VAL A 160 -30.39 -4.86 14.42
CA VAL A 160 -31.10 -3.59 14.34
C VAL A 160 -32.53 -3.78 14.85
N ARG A 161 -32.83 -3.26 16.03
CA ARG A 161 -34.12 -3.45 16.70
C ARG A 161 -34.55 -2.22 17.49
N LYS A 162 -35.86 -2.00 17.56
CA LYS A 162 -36.43 -0.99 18.44
C LYS A 162 -36.34 -1.47 19.89
N THR A 163 -36.00 -0.57 20.82
CA THR A 163 -35.84 -0.86 22.24
C THR A 163 -36.58 0.23 23.01
N GLY A 164 -37.87 0.00 23.27
CA GLY A 164 -38.79 1.01 23.80
C GLY A 164 -39.38 1.92 22.71
N ASP A 165 -40.14 2.93 23.11
CA ASP A 165 -40.95 3.72 22.18
C ASP A 165 -40.14 4.65 21.28
N ASN A 166 -38.97 5.12 21.75
CA ASN A 166 -38.17 6.17 21.10
C ASN A 166 -36.68 5.85 20.92
N SER A 167 -36.27 4.58 21.06
CA SER A 167 -34.86 4.20 20.94
C SER A 167 -34.70 2.99 20.04
N VAL A 168 -33.62 2.97 19.27
CA VAL A 168 -33.20 1.83 18.45
C VAL A 168 -31.81 1.41 18.87
N THR A 169 -31.57 0.11 18.92
CA THR A 169 -30.26 -0.47 19.18
C THR A 169 -29.76 -1.24 17.96
N LEU A 170 -28.45 -1.19 17.71
CA LEU A 170 -27.78 -2.02 16.72
C LEU A 170 -26.36 -2.36 17.17
N ILE A 171 -25.78 -3.35 16.52
CA ILE A 171 -24.35 -3.66 16.58
C ILE A 171 -23.75 -3.32 15.23
N PHE A 172 -22.57 -2.70 15.25
CA PHE A 172 -21.77 -2.47 14.06
C PHE A 172 -20.29 -2.81 14.32
N SER A 173 -19.52 -3.01 13.26
CA SER A 173 -18.07 -3.21 13.33
C SER A 173 -17.34 -2.24 12.43
N ILE A 174 -16.19 -1.75 12.88
CA ILE A 174 -15.28 -0.94 12.07
C ILE A 174 -13.87 -1.56 12.07
N ILE A 175 -13.32 -1.74 10.86
CA ILE A 175 -12.03 -2.38 10.60
C ILE A 175 -11.20 -1.44 9.72
N ASP A 176 -9.92 -1.30 10.06
CA ASP A 176 -8.93 -0.50 9.34
C ASP A 176 -7.72 -1.40 9.01
N ASP A 177 -7.48 -1.68 7.72
CA ASP A 177 -6.45 -2.60 7.24
C ASP A 177 -6.39 -3.95 7.97
N GLY A 178 -7.55 -4.58 8.12
CA GLY A 178 -7.71 -5.88 8.77
C GLY A 178 -7.63 -5.82 10.29
N LYS A 179 -7.38 -4.64 10.87
CA LYS A 179 -7.28 -4.44 12.31
C LYS A 179 -8.56 -3.81 12.84
N PRO A 180 -9.08 -4.32 13.97
CA PRO A 180 -10.22 -3.69 14.60
C PRO A 180 -9.85 -2.27 15.04
N VAL A 181 -10.75 -1.31 14.83
CA VAL A 181 -10.55 0.05 15.34
C VAL A 181 -11.05 0.11 16.79
N PRO A 182 -10.16 0.22 17.80
CA PRO A 182 -10.58 0.42 19.18
C PRO A 182 -10.89 1.90 19.44
N ASN A 183 -11.58 2.17 20.54
CA ASN A 183 -11.75 3.53 21.08
C ASN A 183 -12.43 4.54 20.15
N LEU A 184 -13.35 4.08 19.29
CA LEU A 184 -14.26 4.99 18.59
C LEU A 184 -15.09 5.75 19.64
N ILE A 185 -15.20 7.07 19.49
CA ILE A 185 -16.00 7.93 20.37
C ILE A 185 -17.26 8.41 19.65
N PRO A 186 -18.36 8.74 20.37
CA PRO A 186 -19.61 9.16 19.73
C PRO A 186 -19.46 10.38 18.80
N GLY A 187 -18.53 11.30 19.10
CA GLY A 187 -18.27 12.48 18.25
C GLY A 187 -17.65 12.17 16.89
N LEU A 188 -17.20 10.94 16.65
CA LEU A 188 -16.72 10.46 15.35
C LEU A 188 -17.78 9.66 14.59
N LEU A 189 -19.02 9.68 15.07
CA LEU A 189 -20.14 8.97 14.48
C LEU A 189 -21.31 9.92 14.22
N ASN A 190 -21.94 9.73 13.07
CA ASN A 190 -23.23 10.33 12.76
C ASN A 190 -24.21 9.20 12.42
N VAL A 191 -25.36 9.23 13.08
CA VAL A 191 -26.44 8.29 12.81
C VAL A 191 -27.55 9.02 12.10
N TYR A 192 -28.10 8.41 11.07
CA TYR A 192 -29.28 8.89 10.39
C TYR A 192 -30.34 7.80 10.33
N VAL A 193 -31.59 8.19 10.41
CA VAL A 193 -32.75 7.31 10.31
C VAL A 193 -33.53 7.65 9.05
N TRP A 194 -33.98 6.64 8.34
CA TRP A 194 -34.78 6.82 7.14
C TRP A 194 -36.19 7.30 7.50
N ASN A 195 -36.57 8.47 7.00
CA ASN A 195 -37.91 9.00 7.09
C ASN A 195 -38.63 8.76 5.76
N ARG A 196 -39.52 7.75 5.75
CA ARG A 196 -40.23 7.34 4.54
C ARG A 196 -41.18 8.42 4.01
N ASN A 197 -41.84 9.17 4.90
CA ASN A 197 -42.79 10.21 4.52
C ASN A 197 -42.14 11.32 3.70
N GLN A 198 -40.87 11.62 3.99
CA GLN A 198 -40.12 12.67 3.30
C GLN A 198 -39.07 12.11 2.34
N SER A 199 -38.97 10.78 2.23
CA SER A 199 -37.95 10.06 1.45
C SER A 199 -36.53 10.62 1.69
N LYS A 200 -36.19 10.86 2.96
CA LYS A 200 -34.91 11.46 3.34
C LYS A 200 -34.33 10.84 4.61
N TRP A 201 -33.04 11.08 4.82
CA TRP A 201 -32.32 10.69 6.03
C TRP A 201 -32.37 11.82 7.06
N ASP A 202 -32.95 11.56 8.23
CA ASP A 202 -32.99 12.49 9.36
C ASP A 202 -31.89 12.15 10.38
N PRO A 203 -31.15 13.13 10.93
CA PRO A 203 -30.14 12.87 11.94
C PRO A 203 -30.78 12.33 13.22
N ALA A 204 -30.08 11.39 13.87
CA ALA A 204 -30.47 10.81 15.15
C ALA A 204 -29.39 11.02 16.20
N GLU A 205 -29.82 11.23 17.46
CA GLU A 205 -28.90 11.45 18.57
C GLU A 205 -28.44 10.14 19.16
N ILE A 206 -27.13 9.99 19.35
CA ILE A 206 -26.55 8.82 20.01
C ILE A 206 -26.83 8.94 21.51
N VAL A 207 -27.59 7.98 22.05
CA VAL A 207 -27.94 7.90 23.47
C VAL A 207 -26.85 7.18 24.24
N ASN A 208 -26.34 6.07 23.68
CA ASN A 208 -25.31 5.27 24.31
C ASN A 208 -24.47 4.54 23.27
N MET A 209 -23.18 4.34 23.56
CA MET A 209 -22.30 3.51 22.76
C MET A 209 -21.38 2.71 23.67
N LYS A 210 -21.28 1.41 23.41
CA LYS A 210 -20.46 0.49 24.18
C LYS A 210 -19.54 -0.31 23.26
N TYR A 211 -18.26 -0.31 23.55
CA TYR A 211 -17.30 -1.19 22.88
C TYR A 211 -17.47 -2.63 23.35
N LEU A 212 -17.62 -3.57 22.41
CA LEU A 212 -17.79 -5.00 22.67
C LEU A 212 -16.51 -5.81 22.45
N GLY A 213 -15.44 -5.19 21.94
CA GLY A 213 -14.20 -5.86 21.57
C GLY A 213 -14.15 -6.24 20.09
N GLY A 214 -12.94 -6.44 19.56
CA GLY A 214 -12.74 -6.89 18.17
C GLY A 214 -13.25 -5.91 17.11
N GLY A 215 -13.35 -4.62 17.44
CA GLY A 215 -13.86 -3.59 16.53
C GLY A 215 -15.39 -3.49 16.48
N ASN A 216 -16.08 -4.25 17.33
CA ASN A 216 -17.54 -4.26 17.44
C ASN A 216 -18.02 -3.28 18.50
N TYR A 217 -19.14 -2.62 18.20
CA TYR A 217 -19.77 -1.61 19.05
C TYR A 217 -21.27 -1.87 19.11
N SER A 218 -21.85 -1.74 20.30
CA SER A 218 -23.29 -1.60 20.47
C SER A 218 -23.63 -0.12 20.51
N LEU A 219 -24.61 0.28 19.71
CA LEU A 219 -25.07 1.65 19.57
C LEU A 219 -26.56 1.73 19.90
N ALA A 220 -26.93 2.70 20.73
CA ALA A 220 -28.31 3.09 20.98
C ALA A 220 -28.50 4.55 20.56
N PHE A 221 -29.56 4.83 19.81
CA PHE A 221 -29.86 6.18 19.31
C PHE A 221 -31.37 6.46 19.31
N SER A 222 -31.72 7.75 19.35
CA SER A 222 -33.10 8.20 19.36
C SER A 222 -33.77 7.99 18.01
N SER A 223 -34.99 7.44 18.01
CA SER A 223 -35.79 7.27 16.81
C SER A 223 -37.27 7.14 17.15
N THR A 224 -38.10 7.97 16.51
CA THR A 224 -39.56 7.89 16.58
C THR A 224 -40.16 7.03 15.47
N VAL A 225 -39.32 6.45 14.60
CA VAL A 225 -39.78 5.68 13.44
C VAL A 225 -40.36 4.34 13.88
N ASN A 226 -41.36 3.87 13.14
CA ASN A 226 -41.97 2.57 13.37
C ASN A 226 -40.97 1.45 13.01
N GLU A 227 -41.07 0.31 13.70
CA GLU A 227 -40.22 -0.85 13.48
C GLU A 227 -40.26 -1.38 12.04
N TYR A 228 -41.38 -1.22 11.34
CA TYR A 228 -41.55 -1.65 9.94
C TYR A 228 -40.96 -0.69 8.90
N GLU A 229 -40.54 0.51 9.32
CA GLU A 229 -39.97 1.55 8.46
C GLU A 229 -38.50 1.84 8.79
N LEU A 230 -37.88 0.95 9.56
CA LEU A 230 -36.56 1.16 10.12
C LEU A 230 -35.47 1.11 9.04
N GLY A 231 -34.97 2.29 8.66
CA GLY A 231 -33.72 2.44 7.94
C GLY A 231 -32.70 3.18 8.79
N VAL A 232 -31.45 2.75 8.76
CA VAL A 232 -30.34 3.33 9.50
C VAL A 232 -29.16 3.54 8.56
N LYS A 233 -28.57 4.72 8.59
CA LYS A 233 -27.29 5.02 7.95
C LYS A 233 -26.32 5.46 9.03
N LEU A 234 -25.14 4.86 9.02
CA LEU A 234 -24.07 5.14 9.96
C LEU A 234 -22.89 5.70 9.19
N ARG A 235 -22.40 6.87 9.59
CA ARG A 235 -21.17 7.47 9.09
C ARG A 235 -20.16 7.47 10.23
N ALA A 236 -18.96 6.97 9.98
CA ALA A 236 -17.89 6.86 10.96
C ALA A 236 -16.60 7.51 10.43
N VAL A 237 -15.84 8.12 11.34
CA VAL A 237 -14.51 8.66 11.07
C VAL A 237 -13.49 7.85 11.87
N THR A 238 -12.47 7.32 11.22
CA THR A 238 -11.41 6.58 11.91
C THR A 238 -10.61 7.53 12.82
N PRO A 239 -10.39 7.19 14.12
CA PRO A 239 -9.74 8.10 15.07
C PRO A 239 -8.30 8.47 14.72
N LYS A 240 -7.57 7.53 14.10
CA LYS A 240 -6.14 7.64 13.85
C LYS A 240 -5.85 8.40 12.55
N ASP A 241 -6.50 7.98 11.48
CA ASP A 241 -6.17 8.41 10.12
C ASP A 241 -7.22 9.40 9.55
N GLY A 242 -8.36 9.59 10.23
CA GLY A 242 -9.40 10.54 9.84
C GLY A 242 -10.21 10.13 8.61
N ILE A 243 -10.05 8.90 8.14
CA ILE A 243 -10.76 8.37 6.97
C ILE A 243 -12.23 8.20 7.30
N ILE A 244 -13.10 8.67 6.41
CA ILE A 244 -14.56 8.58 6.52
C ILE A 244 -15.05 7.34 5.80
N VAL A 245 -16.05 6.67 6.39
CA VAL A 245 -16.77 5.56 5.78
C VAL A 245 -18.23 5.62 6.23
N SER A 246 -19.16 5.22 5.35
CA SER A 246 -20.58 5.11 5.69
C SER A 246 -21.12 3.75 5.31
N ALA A 247 -22.12 3.26 6.04
CA ALA A 247 -22.88 2.06 5.75
C ALA A 247 -24.36 2.32 5.98
N CYS A 248 -25.25 1.65 5.25
CA CYS A 248 -26.69 1.80 5.43
C CYS A 248 -27.43 0.47 5.40
N TYR A 249 -28.52 0.40 6.16
CA TYR A 249 -29.41 -0.73 6.23
C TYR A 249 -30.85 -0.21 6.18
N ILE A 250 -31.69 -0.74 5.30
CA ILE A 250 -33.12 -0.41 5.25
C ILE A 250 -33.90 -1.72 5.35
N ARG A 251 -34.70 -1.85 6.41
CA ARG A 251 -35.53 -3.03 6.62
C ARG A 251 -36.58 -3.17 5.52
N GLY A 252 -36.69 -4.38 4.94
CA GLY A 252 -37.68 -4.69 3.91
C GLY A 252 -37.27 -4.30 2.47
N ILE A 253 -36.17 -3.57 2.29
CA ILE A 253 -35.50 -3.54 1.00
C ILE A 253 -34.58 -4.75 0.99
N ASN A 254 -34.90 -5.76 0.18
CA ASN A 254 -33.97 -6.82 -0.16
C ASN A 254 -32.82 -6.18 -0.94
N SER A 255 -31.89 -5.51 -0.26
CA SER A 255 -30.56 -5.36 -0.79
C SER A 255 -30.07 -6.79 -0.89
N ASN A 256 -30.04 -7.35 -2.10
CA ASN A 256 -29.41 -8.63 -2.36
C ASN A 256 -28.14 -8.65 -1.53
N GLU A 257 -28.10 -9.55 -0.55
CA GLU A 257 -27.03 -9.72 0.40
C GLU A 257 -25.85 -10.28 -0.41
N VAL A 258 -25.27 -9.43 -1.26
CA VAL A 258 -23.98 -9.68 -1.85
C VAL A 258 -23.04 -9.56 -0.67
N ASP A 259 -22.62 -10.72 -0.18
CA ASP A 259 -21.67 -10.89 0.89
C ASP A 259 -20.34 -10.27 0.44
N TRP A 260 -20.17 -8.96 0.62
CA TRP A 260 -18.93 -8.23 0.33
C TRP A 260 -17.80 -8.58 1.32
N GLY A 261 -17.84 -9.76 1.96
CA GLY A 261 -16.63 -10.42 2.48
C GLY A 261 -15.55 -10.63 1.40
N THR A 262 -15.92 -10.42 0.13
CA THR A 262 -15.03 -10.39 -1.04
C THR A 262 -14.94 -8.94 -1.53
N LEU A 263 -13.80 -8.28 -1.31
CA LEU A 263 -13.51 -6.98 -1.93
C LEU A 263 -13.06 -7.28 -3.37
N TYR A 264 -13.83 -6.85 -4.36
CA TYR A 264 -13.54 -7.11 -5.76
C TYR A 264 -12.42 -6.18 -6.22
N LEU A 265 -11.18 -6.67 -6.15
CA LEU A 265 -10.03 -6.03 -6.78
C LEU A 265 -9.82 -6.69 -8.15
N SER A 266 -10.19 -5.98 -9.21
CA SER A 266 -9.72 -6.29 -10.55
C SER A 266 -8.20 -6.11 -10.56
N VAL A 267 -7.45 -7.20 -10.47
CA VAL A 267 -6.01 -7.21 -10.68
C VAL A 267 -5.77 -7.80 -12.06
N GLY A 268 -5.44 -6.95 -13.05
CA GLY A 268 -4.89 -7.39 -14.33
C GLY A 268 -5.64 -6.92 -15.58
N GLU A 269 -4.86 -6.43 -16.55
CA GLU A 269 -5.22 -5.98 -17.90
C GLU A 269 -5.69 -7.09 -18.87
N GLU A 270 -5.80 -8.36 -18.45
CA GLU A 270 -5.97 -9.46 -19.41
C GLU A 270 -7.41 -9.88 -19.71
N ASP A 271 -8.41 -9.51 -18.88
CA ASP A 271 -9.83 -9.67 -19.25
C ASP A 271 -10.74 -8.78 -18.37
N PRO A 272 -11.39 -7.73 -18.92
CA PRO A 272 -12.30 -6.87 -18.16
C PRO A 272 -13.57 -7.58 -17.65
N ASN A 273 -13.79 -8.86 -18.02
CA ASN A 273 -14.93 -9.67 -17.58
C ASN A 273 -14.58 -10.78 -16.58
N GLN A 274 -13.32 -10.91 -16.15
CA GLN A 274 -12.91 -11.88 -15.12
C GLN A 274 -12.68 -11.20 -13.77
N GLU A 275 -13.69 -11.29 -12.90
CA GLU A 275 -13.57 -10.92 -11.49
C GLU A 275 -12.89 -12.07 -10.71
N TYR A 276 -11.64 -11.86 -10.28
CA TYR A 276 -10.96 -12.80 -9.39
C TYR A 276 -11.43 -12.60 -7.95
N LEU A 277 -12.01 -13.66 -7.38
CA LEU A 277 -12.57 -13.69 -6.02
C LEU A 277 -11.45 -13.83 -4.98
N LEU A 278 -11.16 -12.77 -4.21
CA LEU A 278 -10.26 -12.85 -3.07
C LEU A 278 -11.01 -12.51 -1.76
N PRO A 279 -11.13 -13.48 -0.83
CA PRO A 279 -11.55 -13.21 0.54
C PRO A 279 -10.70 -12.10 1.15
N TYR A 280 -11.32 -11.18 1.89
CA TYR A 280 -10.61 -10.11 2.61
C TYR A 280 -9.48 -10.63 3.52
N SER A 281 -9.62 -11.85 4.05
CA SER A 281 -8.60 -12.52 4.85
C SER A 281 -7.31 -12.88 4.10
N LEU A 282 -7.32 -12.80 2.76
CA LEU A 282 -6.19 -13.13 1.88
C LEU A 282 -5.58 -11.90 1.18
N VAL A 283 -6.16 -10.71 1.36
CA VAL A 283 -5.63 -9.49 0.74
C VAL A 283 -4.48 -8.95 1.59
N SER A 284 -3.29 -9.50 1.34
CA SER A 284 -2.01 -8.87 1.66
C SER A 284 -1.15 -8.89 0.41
N PHE A 285 -1.22 -7.83 -0.40
CA PHE A 285 -0.35 -7.69 -1.56
C PHE A 285 0.99 -7.06 -1.16
N LYS A 286 1.78 -7.76 -0.34
CA LYS A 286 3.22 -7.45 -0.18
C LYS A 286 4.05 -8.31 -1.12
N THR A 287 3.82 -8.21 -2.42
CA THR A 287 4.79 -8.69 -3.41
C THR A 287 5.79 -7.58 -3.72
N ARG A 288 7.02 -7.75 -3.25
CA ARG A 288 8.15 -6.87 -3.50
C ARG A 288 9.04 -7.52 -4.55
N GLN A 289 9.23 -6.88 -5.69
CA GLN A 289 10.20 -7.33 -6.69
C GLN A 289 11.13 -6.18 -7.06
N ALA A 290 12.43 -6.45 -7.02
CA ALA A 290 13.47 -5.53 -7.47
C ALA A 290 14.46 -6.33 -8.31
N THR A 291 14.84 -5.81 -9.46
CA THR A 291 15.82 -6.45 -10.34
C THR A 291 17.11 -5.65 -10.30
N TRP A 292 18.20 -6.22 -9.78
CA TRP A 292 19.52 -5.59 -9.84
C TRP A 292 20.07 -5.69 -11.27
N VAL A 293 19.92 -4.63 -12.05
CA VAL A 293 20.59 -4.53 -13.35
C VAL A 293 22.04 -4.09 -13.12
N ILE A 294 22.96 -5.06 -13.08
CA ILE A 294 24.40 -4.75 -13.11
C ILE A 294 24.70 -4.17 -14.50
N SER A 295 24.76 -2.84 -14.59
CA SER A 295 25.26 -2.13 -15.76
C SER A 295 26.68 -2.62 -16.08
N LYS A 296 26.80 -3.49 -17.09
CA LYS A 296 28.08 -3.70 -17.77
C LYS A 296 28.33 -2.43 -18.58
N GLN A 297 29.10 -1.49 -18.03
CA GLN A 297 29.70 -0.45 -18.86
C GLN A 297 30.54 -1.14 -19.94
N LYS A 298 30.04 -1.17 -21.18
CA LYS A 298 30.84 -1.47 -22.36
C LYS A 298 31.87 -0.36 -22.45
N HIS A 299 33.12 -0.64 -22.07
CA HIS A 299 34.24 0.15 -22.52
C HIS A 299 34.36 -0.05 -24.03
N THR A 300 33.76 0.85 -24.79
CA THR A 300 34.02 0.99 -26.22
C THR A 300 35.45 1.52 -26.35
N TYR A 301 36.40 0.64 -26.64
CA TYR A 301 37.72 1.06 -27.11
C TYR A 301 37.50 1.82 -28.43
N ARG A 302 37.76 3.14 -28.42
CA ARG A 302 37.99 3.90 -29.65
C ARG A 302 39.37 3.48 -30.16
N GLU A 303 39.40 2.76 -31.28
CA GLU A 303 40.61 2.70 -32.10
C GLU A 303 41.00 4.12 -32.50
N ILE A 304 42.17 4.55 -32.03
CA ILE A 304 42.81 5.78 -32.49
C ILE A 304 43.44 5.44 -33.83
N ALA A 305 42.82 5.90 -34.93
CA ALA A 305 43.43 5.84 -36.24
C ALA A 305 44.69 6.73 -36.24
N SER A 306 45.83 6.15 -36.61
CA SER A 306 47.09 6.88 -36.80
C SER A 306 46.95 7.92 -37.92
N PRO A 307 47.54 9.11 -37.79
CA PRO A 307 47.55 10.11 -38.86
C PRO A 307 48.47 9.66 -40.01
N PRO A 308 48.16 10.04 -41.26
CA PRO A 308 49.03 9.76 -42.39
C PRO A 308 50.31 10.60 -42.29
N ILE A 309 51.44 9.95 -42.52
CA ILE A 309 52.76 10.56 -42.66
C ILE A 309 52.87 11.08 -44.11
N PRO A 310 53.44 12.28 -44.34
CA PRO A 310 53.54 12.92 -45.67
C PRO A 310 54.32 12.10 -46.71
#